data_AF-A0A5B1R9H7-F1
#
_entry.id   AF-A0A5B1R9H7-F1
#
_cell.length_a   1.000
_cell.length_b   1.000
_cell.length_c   1.000
_cell.angle_alpha   90.00
_cell.angle_beta   90.00
_cell.angle_gamma   90.00
#
_symmetry.space_group_name_H-M   'P 1'
#
loop_
_entity.id
_entity.type
_entity.pdbx_description
1 polymer ?
#
loop_
_entity_poly.entity_id
_entity_poly.type
_entity_poly.pdbx_seq_one_letter_code
_entity_poly.pdbx_strand_id
1 'polypeptide(L)'
;YEDWRAAVQQVLARPHARRWFLEGGLVWRIALEFGTPETQRQVFEGPSLTATVYGRGDTYSIPQPVIGDGAFTEEDAELDILIGRVSNQSLWPSPVIWSSTSMWVGEWSATDETWFQRRLASLR
;
A
#
# COMPACT_ATOMS: atom_id res chain seq x y z
N TYR A 1 12.65 1.56 13.72
CA TYR A 1 12.22 2.40 12.58
C TYR A 1 12.99 2.02 11.32
N GLU A 2 14.32 2.11 11.31
CA GLU A 2 15.13 1.79 10.11
C GLU A 2 14.93 0.36 9.57
N ASP A 3 14.87 -0.66 10.45
CA ASP A 3 14.62 -2.04 10.00
C ASP A 3 13.26 -2.21 9.32
N TRP A 4 12.23 -1.60 9.91
CA TRP A 4 10.89 -1.57 9.32
C TRP A 4 10.90 -0.86 7.96
N ARG A 5 11.55 0.30 7.88
CA ARG A 5 11.69 1.07 6.63
C ARG A 5 12.35 0.22 5.54
N ALA A 6 13.44 -0.47 5.87
CA ALA A 6 14.13 -1.35 4.93
C ALA A 6 13.22 -2.51 4.46
N ALA A 7 12.45 -3.11 5.37
CA ALA A 7 11.50 -4.16 5.04
C ALA A 7 10.38 -3.65 4.11
N VAL A 8 9.83 -2.46 4.38
CA VAL A 8 8.84 -1.81 3.50
C VAL A 8 9.41 -1.57 2.10
N GLN A 9 10.64 -1.07 2.00
CA GLN A 9 11.29 -0.85 0.71
C GLN A 9 11.48 -2.17 -0.06
N GLN A 10 11.82 -3.27 0.62
CA GLN A 10 11.92 -4.59 -0.01
C GLN A 10 10.57 -5.10 -0.53
N VAL A 11 9.48 -4.87 0.21
CA VAL A 11 8.12 -5.20 -0.26
C VAL A 11 7.78 -4.35 -1.48
N LEU A 12 7.99 -3.04 -1.41
CA LEU A 12 7.67 -2.10 -2.50
C LEU A 12 8.56 -2.24 -3.75
N ALA A 13 9.66 -2.98 -3.66
CA ALA A 13 10.49 -3.32 -4.82
C ALA A 13 9.95 -4.52 -5.62
N ARG A 14 8.95 -5.25 -5.10
CA ARG A 14 8.39 -6.44 -5.78
C ARG A 14 7.47 -6.03 -6.93
N PRO A 15 7.40 -6.79 -8.03
CA PRO A 15 6.58 -6.42 -9.18
C PRO A 15 5.10 -6.21 -8.86
N HIS A 16 4.50 -7.04 -8.00
CA HIS A 16 3.08 -6.94 -7.62
C HIS A 16 2.80 -5.83 -6.60
N ALA A 17 3.83 -5.20 -6.03
CA ALA A 17 3.67 -4.12 -5.06
C ALA A 17 3.02 -2.85 -5.65
N ARG A 18 2.88 -2.79 -6.99
CA ARG A 18 2.08 -1.79 -7.70
C ARG A 18 0.66 -1.67 -7.13
N ARG A 19 0.08 -2.77 -6.65
CA ARG A 19 -1.25 -2.79 -6.01
C ARG A 19 -1.36 -1.76 -4.87
N TRP A 20 -0.32 -1.60 -4.06
CA TRP A 20 -0.34 -0.69 -2.91
C TRP A 20 -0.47 0.79 -3.30
N PHE A 21 -0.06 1.15 -4.52
CA PHE A 21 -0.24 2.50 -5.06
C PHE A 21 -1.65 2.74 -5.61
N LEU A 22 -2.48 1.70 -5.75
CA LEU A 22 -3.82 1.79 -6.32
C LEU A 22 -4.95 1.75 -5.28
N GLU A 23 -4.65 1.33 -4.04
CA GLU A 23 -5.63 1.17 -2.95
C GLU A 23 -6.09 2.49 -2.32
N GLY A 24 -5.36 3.59 -2.56
CA GLY A 24 -5.61 4.86 -1.89
C GLY A 24 -5.35 4.82 -0.37
N GLY A 25 -5.81 5.86 0.32
CA GLY A 25 -5.71 5.96 1.77
C GLY A 25 -4.28 5.85 2.32
N LEU A 26 -4.18 5.30 3.53
CA LEU A 26 -2.92 5.24 4.27
C LEU A 26 -1.87 4.36 3.60
N VAL A 27 -2.28 3.24 3.02
CA VAL A 27 -1.36 2.29 2.37
C VAL A 27 -0.73 2.90 1.12
N TRP A 28 -1.52 3.59 0.31
CA TRP A 28 -1.02 4.39 -0.80
C TRP A 28 -0.02 5.44 -0.35
N ARG A 29 -0.31 6.16 0.74
CA ARG A 29 0.60 7.20 1.22
C ARG A 29 1.93 6.63 1.72
N ILE A 30 1.89 5.48 2.41
CA ILE A 30 3.11 4.74 2.81
C ILE A 30 3.88 4.30 1.56
N ALA A 31 3.19 3.74 0.55
CA ALA A 31 3.82 3.33 -0.69
C ALA A 31 4.48 4.50 -1.43
N LEU A 32 3.87 5.69 -1.44
CA LEU A 32 4.47 6.90 -2.00
C LEU A 32 5.68 7.40 -1.21
N GLU A 33 5.66 7.33 0.12
CA GLU A 33 6.77 7.80 0.96
C GLU A 33 8.03 6.95 0.80
N PHE A 34 7.86 5.62 0.75
CA PHE A 34 8.96 4.66 0.85
C PHE A 34 9.23 3.92 -0.45
N GLY A 35 8.33 4.01 -1.43
CA GLY A 35 8.49 3.40 -2.75
C GLY A 35 9.60 4.08 -3.55
N THR A 36 10.19 3.31 -4.47
CA THR A 36 11.19 3.87 -5.39
C THR A 36 10.50 4.64 -6.53
N PRO A 37 11.16 5.64 -7.14
CA PRO A 37 10.63 6.31 -8.32
C PRO A 37 10.35 5.34 -9.47
N GLU A 38 11.13 4.26 -9.57
CA GLU A 38 10.93 3.23 -10.58
C GLU A 38 9.66 2.42 -10.33
N THR A 39 9.39 2.01 -9.09
CA THR A 39 8.13 1.35 -8.73
C THR A 39 6.93 2.25 -9.06
N GLN A 40 7.02 3.55 -8.73
CA GLN A 40 5.95 4.52 -9.02
C GLN A 40 5.70 4.66 -10.53
N ARG A 41 6.77 4.72 -11.34
CA ARG A 41 6.68 4.77 -12.81
C ARG A 41 6.00 3.52 -13.37
N GLN A 42 6.36 2.36 -12.84
CA GLN A 42 5.84 1.06 -13.25
C GLN A 42 4.34 0.87 -12.98
N VAL A 43 3.75 1.59 -12.02
CA VAL A 43 2.29 1.58 -11.79
C VAL A 43 1.54 2.05 -13.03
N PHE A 44 2.10 3.00 -13.79
CA PHE A 44 1.50 3.52 -15.03
C PHE A 44 1.71 2.61 -16.25
N GLU A 45 2.54 1.57 -16.13
CA GLU A 45 2.75 0.59 -17.20
C GLU A 45 1.66 -0.50 -17.21
N GLY A 46 0.78 -0.49 -16.22
CA GLY A 46 -0.28 -1.49 -16.04
C GLY A 46 0.13 -2.65 -15.13
N PRO A 47 -0.60 -3.78 -15.20
CA PRO A 47 -0.40 -4.91 -14.31
C PRO A 47 0.98 -5.54 -14.46
N SER A 48 1.55 -6.06 -13.38
CA SER A 48 2.88 -6.65 -13.43
C SER A 48 2.95 -7.94 -14.25
N LEU A 49 4.18 -8.39 -14.54
CA LEU A 49 4.42 -9.71 -15.13
C LEU A 49 3.95 -10.85 -14.21
N THR A 50 3.94 -10.65 -12.89
CA THR A 50 3.37 -11.60 -11.93
C THR A 50 1.88 -11.83 -12.19
N ALA A 51 1.14 -10.76 -12.47
CA ALA A 51 -0.27 -10.84 -12.81
C ALA A 51 -0.51 -11.40 -14.22
N THR A 52 0.23 -10.89 -15.21
CA THR A 52 -0.05 -11.15 -16.64
C THR A 52 0.58 -12.43 -17.18
N VAL A 53 1.87 -12.67 -16.94
CA VAL A 53 2.62 -13.82 -17.49
C VAL A 53 2.48 -15.04 -16.58
N TYR A 54 2.57 -14.84 -15.27
CA TYR A 54 2.51 -15.94 -14.30
C TYR A 54 1.09 -16.22 -13.78
N GLY A 55 0.10 -15.42 -14.18
CA GLY A 55 -1.32 -15.65 -13.86
C GLY A 55 -1.63 -15.56 -12.37
N ARG A 56 -0.84 -14.81 -11.59
CA ARG A 56 -1.01 -14.65 -10.12
C ARG A 56 -1.68 -13.33 -9.75
N GLY A 57 -2.48 -12.78 -10.65
CA GLY A 57 -3.30 -11.59 -10.42
C GLY A 57 -4.77 -11.93 -10.31
N ASP A 58 -5.58 -10.90 -10.06
CA ASP A 58 -7.05 -11.02 -10.06
C ASP A 58 -7.63 -10.57 -11.40
N THR A 59 -8.76 -11.18 -11.77
CA THR A 59 -9.57 -10.74 -12.90
C THR A 59 -10.76 -9.93 -12.39
N TYR A 60 -10.90 -8.71 -12.88
CA TYR A 60 -12.00 -7.82 -12.54
C TYR A 60 -12.93 -7.67 -13.73
N SER A 61 -14.24 -7.60 -13.46
CA SER A 61 -15.28 -7.47 -14.48
C SER A 61 -15.77 -6.04 -14.58
N ILE A 62 -15.01 -5.17 -15.27
CA ILE A 62 -15.31 -3.74 -15.35
C ILE A 62 -15.00 -3.21 -16.76
N PRO A 63 -15.99 -2.75 -17.54
CA PRO A 63 -17.09 -3.52 -18.15
C PRO A 63 -16.67 -4.75 -18.98
N GLN A 64 -15.37 -5.00 -19.16
CA GLN A 64 -14.81 -6.20 -19.78
C GLN A 64 -13.78 -6.84 -18.82
N PRO A 65 -13.41 -8.12 -19.00
CA PRO A 65 -12.41 -8.75 -18.15
C PRO A 65 -11.06 -8.03 -18.25
N VAL A 66 -10.54 -7.58 -17.11
CA VAL A 66 -9.22 -6.97 -16.98
C VAL A 66 -8.43 -7.68 -15.88
N ILE A 67 -7.11 -7.79 -16.07
CA ILE A 67 -6.21 -8.38 -15.08
C ILE A 67 -5.60 -7.25 -14.25
N GLY A 68 -5.45 -7.45 -12.94
CA GLY A 68 -4.68 -6.57 -12.05
C GLY A 68 -3.77 -7.36 -11.13
N ASP A 69 -2.91 -6.66 -10.38
CA ASP A 69 -1.93 -7.27 -9.45
C ASP A 69 -2.53 -7.94 -8.21
N GLY A 70 -3.86 -7.97 -8.13
CA GLY A 70 -4.62 -8.60 -7.06
C GLY A 70 -4.91 -7.65 -5.91
N ALA A 71 -6.12 -7.78 -5.34
CA ALA A 71 -6.47 -7.04 -4.14
C ALA A 71 -5.69 -7.61 -2.94
N PHE A 72 -5.40 -6.77 -1.95
CA PHE A 72 -4.89 -7.29 -0.69
C PHE A 72 -6.04 -7.71 0.24
N THR A 73 -5.74 -8.54 1.22
CA THR A 73 -6.64 -8.86 2.33
C THR A 73 -6.01 -8.38 3.65
N GLU A 74 -6.81 -8.23 4.71
CA GLU A 74 -6.27 -7.88 6.04
C GLU A 74 -5.32 -8.95 6.61
N GLU A 75 -5.31 -10.14 6.02
CA GLU A 75 -4.44 -11.27 6.37
C GLU A 75 -3.14 -11.29 5.54
N ASP A 76 -2.93 -10.31 4.67
CA ASP A 76 -1.75 -10.21 3.83
C ASP A 76 -0.50 -9.89 4.67
N ALA A 77 0.46 -10.81 4.69
CA ALA A 77 1.71 -10.62 5.42
C ALA A 77 2.51 -9.40 4.93
N GLU A 78 2.35 -8.98 3.68
CA GLU A 78 2.96 -7.74 3.20
C GLU A 78 2.27 -6.51 3.77
N LEU A 79 0.96 -6.54 4.01
CA LEU A 79 0.26 -5.45 4.69
C LEU A 79 0.81 -5.25 6.11
N ASP A 80 1.02 -6.34 6.84
CA ASP A 80 1.62 -6.32 8.17
C ASP A 80 2.99 -5.62 8.17
N ILE A 81 3.82 -5.90 7.14
CA ILE A 81 5.09 -5.21 6.97
C ILE A 81 4.88 -3.73 6.69
N LEU A 82 3.97 -3.36 5.77
CA LEU A 82 3.70 -1.96 5.41
C LEU A 82 3.29 -1.12 6.63
N ILE A 83 2.39 -1.64 7.47
CA ILE A 83 1.93 -0.91 8.66
C ILE A 83 2.80 -1.15 9.90
N GLY A 84 3.83 -1.99 9.79
CA GLY A 84 4.74 -2.35 10.88
C GLY A 84 4.02 -3.07 12.02
N ARG A 85 3.11 -4.00 11.70
CA ARG A 85 2.38 -4.82 12.67
C ARG A 85 3.26 -5.95 13.18
N VAL A 86 3.38 -6.05 14.50
CA VAL A 86 4.02 -7.17 15.20
C VAL A 86 3.12 -7.55 16.37
N SER A 87 2.56 -8.76 16.34
CA SER A 87 1.61 -9.26 17.33
C SER A 87 0.43 -8.29 17.52
N ASN A 88 0.32 -7.65 18.70
CA ASN A 88 -0.78 -6.73 19.04
C ASN A 88 -0.42 -5.25 18.89
N GLN A 89 0.73 -4.93 18.30
CA GLN A 89 1.19 -3.55 18.12
C GLN A 89 1.41 -3.26 16.63
N SER A 90 1.23 -2.01 16.23
CA SER A 90 1.49 -1.54 14.87
C SER A 90 2.04 -0.11 14.87
N LEU A 91 2.91 0.19 13.92
CA LEU A 91 3.45 1.54 13.73
C LEU A 91 2.41 2.47 13.09
N TRP A 92 1.60 1.90 12.20
CA TRP A 92 0.50 2.57 11.51
C TRP A 92 -0.83 1.85 11.81
N PRO A 93 -1.96 2.57 11.89
CA PRO A 93 -3.26 1.93 12.03
C PRO A 93 -3.54 1.01 10.82
N SER A 94 -4.36 -0.02 11.04
CA SER A 94 -4.80 -0.86 9.92
C SER A 94 -5.62 -0.07 8.90
N PRO A 95 -5.66 -0.48 7.63
CA PRO A 95 -6.49 0.17 6.62
C PRO A 95 -7.98 0.22 7.00
N VAL A 96 -8.51 -0.85 7.61
CA VAL A 96 -9.88 -0.90 8.14
C VAL A 96 -10.10 0.13 9.25
N ILE A 97 -9.18 0.25 10.21
CA ILE A 97 -9.31 1.25 11.28
C ILE A 97 -9.22 2.66 10.68
N TRP A 98 -8.26 2.89 9.78
CA TRP A 98 -8.09 4.17 9.09
C TRP A 98 -9.36 4.61 8.34
N SER A 99 -9.93 3.72 7.54
CA SER A 99 -11.12 4.00 6.74
C SER A 99 -12.39 4.18 7.58
N SER A 100 -12.42 3.62 8.80
CA SER A 100 -13.52 3.82 9.75
C SER A 100 -13.44 5.14 10.54
N THR A 101 -12.31 5.85 10.47
CA THR A 101 -12.19 7.13 11.17
C THR A 101 -13.07 8.20 10.54
N SER A 102 -13.61 9.11 11.34
CA SER A 102 -14.36 10.26 10.83
C SER A 102 -13.52 11.24 10.01
N MET A 103 -12.20 11.07 9.98
CA MET A 103 -11.28 11.88 9.18
C MET A 103 -11.21 11.40 7.72
N TRP A 104 -11.44 10.10 7.47
CA TRP A 104 -11.38 9.54 6.13
C TRP A 104 -12.71 9.72 5.39
N VAL A 105 -12.69 10.56 4.36
CA VAL A 105 -13.89 10.86 3.53
C VAL A 105 -13.85 10.16 2.17
N GLY A 106 -12.92 9.23 1.97
CA GLY A 106 -12.71 8.51 0.70
C GLY A 106 -11.62 9.10 -0.19
N GLU A 107 -11.05 10.25 0.16
CA GLU A 107 -9.92 10.86 -0.51
C GLU A 107 -8.84 11.29 0.49
N TRP A 108 -7.59 11.36 0.04
CA TRP A 108 -6.48 11.81 0.87
C TRP A 108 -6.46 13.34 0.98
N SER A 109 -6.88 13.86 2.12
CA SER A 109 -7.00 15.29 2.39
C SER A 109 -5.70 15.89 2.95
N ALA A 110 -5.63 17.23 3.01
CA ALA A 110 -4.53 17.93 3.66
C ALA A 110 -4.43 17.63 5.18
N THR A 111 -5.56 17.31 5.82
CA THR A 111 -5.61 16.90 7.23
C THR A 111 -4.96 15.53 7.40
N ASP A 112 -5.24 14.59 6.49
CA ASP A 112 -4.62 13.26 6.47
C ASP A 112 -3.11 13.36 6.28
N GLU A 113 -2.67 14.21 5.34
CA GLU A 113 -1.24 14.46 5.14
C GLU A 113 -0.58 15.05 6.39
N THR A 114 -1.21 16.02 7.04
CA THR A 114 -0.70 16.61 8.28
C THR A 114 -0.58 15.59 9.39
N TRP A 115 -1.59 14.72 9.54
CA TRP A 115 -1.54 13.61 10.49
C TRP A 115 -0.41 12.63 10.16
N PHE A 116 -0.29 12.24 8.89
CA PHE A 116 0.72 11.29 8.42
C PHE A 116 2.14 11.80 8.70
N GLN A 117 2.42 13.06 8.35
CA GLN A 117 3.72 13.68 8.60
C GLN A 117 4.06 13.77 10.09
N ARG A 118 3.08 14.12 10.93
CA ARG A 118 3.27 14.14 12.39
C ARG A 118 3.57 12.75 12.94
N ARG A 119 2.84 11.74 12.48
CA ARG A 119 3.08 10.34 12.87
C ARG A 119 4.46 9.88 12.41
N LEU A 120 4.81 10.13 11.15
CA LEU A 120 6.12 9.80 10.59
C LEU A 120 7.27 10.44 11.38
N ALA A 121 7.14 11.73 11.74
CA ALA A 121 8.11 12.44 12.54
C ALA A 121 8.27 11.84 13.96
N SER A 122 7.19 11.31 14.54
CA SER A 122 7.25 10.63 15.85
C SER A 122 7.90 9.24 15.82
N LEU A 123 8.04 8.64 14.63
CA LEU A 123 8.65 7.33 14.44
C LEU A 123 10.15 7.40 14.14
N ARG A 124 10.64 8.57 13.71
CA ARG A 124 12.05 8.87 13.43
C ARG A 124 12.78 9.23 14.72
#